data_AF-A0A966RYT0-F1
#
_entry.id   AF-A0A966RYT0-F1
#
_cell.length_a   1.000
_cell.length_b   1.000
_cell.length_c   1.000
_cell.angle_alpha   90.00
_cell.angle_beta   90.00
_cell.angle_gamma   90.00
#
_symmetry.space_group_name_H-M   'P 1'
#
loop_
_entity.id
_entity.type
_entity.pdbx_description
1 polymer ?
#
loop_
_entity_poly.entity_id
_entity_poly.type
_entity_poly.pdbx_seq_one_letter_code
_entity_poly.pdbx_strand_id
1 'polypeptide(L)'
;MPGNNISRAEAAERSSHLSIKHYEVLLDVSGGAESFIATTKVSFDCNKVGYESFIDAVGKRIISATLNGQSVDVSNYDGESVFLKNLQASNELVIEI
;
A
#
# COMPACT_ATOMS: atom_id res chain seq x y z
N MET A 1 -17.55 -12.85 -6.93
CA MET A 1 -16.24 -12.38 -6.44
C MET A 1 -15.62 -11.58 -7.56
N PRO A 2 -15.42 -10.26 -7.41
CA PRO A 2 -14.54 -9.56 -8.33
C PRO A 2 -13.14 -10.13 -8.12
N GLY A 3 -12.47 -10.52 -9.19
CA GLY A 3 -11.18 -11.21 -9.11
C GLY A 3 -10.08 -10.30 -8.59
N ASN A 4 -9.01 -10.93 -8.09
CA ASN A 4 -7.70 -10.40 -7.66
C ASN A 4 -7.08 -9.27 -8.50
N ASN A 5 -7.63 -8.98 -9.67
CA ASN A 5 -7.09 -8.04 -10.62
C ASN A 5 -8.18 -7.06 -11.03
N ILE A 6 -7.84 -5.78 -10.94
CA ILE A 6 -8.61 -4.72 -11.56
C ILE A 6 -8.68 -4.93 -13.07
N SER A 7 -9.76 -4.45 -13.68
CA SER A 7 -9.89 -4.45 -15.14
C SER A 7 -8.78 -3.61 -15.78
N ARG A 8 -8.53 -3.86 -17.07
CA ARG A 8 -7.58 -3.07 -17.86
C ARG A 8 -7.89 -1.57 -17.82
N ALA A 9 -9.17 -1.21 -17.84
CA ALA A 9 -9.60 0.19 -17.82
C ALA A 9 -9.27 0.85 -16.47
N GLU A 10 -9.59 0.18 -15.37
CA GLU A 10 -9.25 0.64 -14.01
C GLU A 10 -7.73 0.74 -13.82
N ALA A 11 -6.96 -0.22 -14.33
CA ALA A 11 -5.49 -0.18 -14.29
C ALA A 11 -4.93 1.01 -15.07
N ALA A 12 -5.44 1.26 -16.28
CA ALA A 12 -5.03 2.38 -17.11
C ALA A 12 -5.33 3.72 -16.41
N GLU A 13 -6.55 3.88 -15.88
CA GLU A 13 -6.94 5.07 -15.11
C GLU A 13 -6.02 5.29 -13.90
N ARG A 14 -5.85 4.27 -13.05
CA ARG A 14 -4.99 4.36 -11.86
C ARG A 14 -3.54 4.69 -12.20
N SER A 15 -2.98 4.04 -13.22
CA SER A 15 -1.60 4.29 -13.67
C SER A 15 -1.41 5.70 -14.26
N SER A 16 -2.47 6.30 -14.81
CA SER A 16 -2.43 7.68 -15.30
C SER A 16 -2.31 8.71 -14.16
N HIS A 17 -2.67 8.31 -12.93
CA HIS A 17 -2.64 9.18 -11.76
C HIS A 17 -1.44 9.00 -10.85
N LEU A 18 -0.81 7.81 -10.85
CA LEU A 18 0.25 7.44 -9.90
C LEU A 18 1.60 7.27 -10.59
N SER A 19 2.64 7.86 -10.00
CA SER A 19 4.04 7.64 -10.42
C SER A 19 4.87 7.19 -9.22
N ILE A 20 5.21 5.91 -9.20
CA ILE A 20 6.11 5.34 -8.17
C ILE A 20 7.52 5.91 -8.36
N LYS A 21 8.15 6.31 -7.24
CA LYS A 21 9.54 6.77 -7.22
C LYS A 21 10.47 5.75 -6.59
N HIS A 22 10.07 5.18 -5.46
CA HIS A 22 10.96 4.36 -4.67
C HIS A 22 10.19 3.36 -3.81
N TYR A 23 10.80 2.19 -3.63
CA TYR A 23 10.42 1.18 -2.65
C TYR A 23 11.64 0.85 -1.81
N GLU A 24 11.48 0.93 -0.51
CA GLU A 24 12.41 0.43 0.49
C GLU A 24 11.70 -0.68 1.26
N VAL A 25 12.28 -1.88 1.31
CA VAL A 25 11.68 -3.05 1.95
C VAL A 25 12.69 -3.63 2.93
N LEU A 26 12.36 -3.61 4.22
CA LEU A 26 13.14 -4.21 5.28
C LEU A 26 12.44 -5.50 5.71
N LEU A 27 13.19 -6.60 5.74
CA LEU A 27 12.70 -7.91 6.15
C LEU A 27 13.41 -8.35 7.43
N ASP A 28 12.65 -8.54 8.50
CA ASP A 28 13.14 -9.19 9.72
C ASP A 28 12.86 -10.70 9.64
N VAL A 29 13.91 -11.45 9.30
CA VAL A 29 13.91 -12.92 9.17
C VAL A 29 14.42 -13.63 10.42
N SER A 30 14.47 -12.94 11.58
CA SER A 30 14.94 -13.51 12.85
C SER A 30 13.88 -14.33 13.59
N GLY A 31 12.60 -14.18 13.23
CA GLY A 31 11.44 -14.76 13.94
C GLY A 31 11.18 -16.26 13.73
N GLY A 32 11.95 -16.95 12.89
CA GLY A 32 11.81 -18.38 12.61
C GLY A 32 11.65 -18.72 11.12
N ALA A 33 11.35 -19.98 10.82
CA ALA A 33 11.33 -20.48 9.44
C ALA A 33 10.03 -20.19 8.65
N GLU A 34 8.93 -19.85 9.35
CA GLU A 34 7.60 -19.76 8.75
C GLU A 34 7.07 -18.33 8.55
N SER A 35 7.63 -17.35 9.24
CA SER A 35 7.17 -15.95 9.20
C SER A 35 8.32 -14.97 9.38
N PHE A 36 8.21 -13.84 8.70
CA PHE A 36 9.06 -12.67 8.85
C PHE A 36 8.17 -11.44 8.98
N ILE A 37 8.71 -10.37 9.58
CA ILE A 37 8.07 -9.05 9.56
C ILE A 37 8.62 -8.29 8.36
N ALA A 38 7.75 -7.61 7.62
CA ALA A 38 8.17 -6.75 6.52
C ALA A 38 7.75 -5.31 6.78
N THR A 39 8.71 -4.39 6.81
CA THR A 39 8.45 -2.95 6.78
C THR A 39 8.74 -2.43 5.38
N THR A 40 7.69 -1.99 4.70
CA THR A 40 7.79 -1.41 3.36
C THR A 40 7.50 0.07 3.41
N LYS A 41 8.43 0.87 2.87
CA LYS A 41 8.26 2.30 2.63
C LYS A 41 8.18 2.56 1.13
N VAL A 42 7.16 3.27 0.70
CA VAL A 42 6.90 3.60 -0.70
C VAL A 42 6.81 5.11 -0.86
N SER A 43 7.61 5.66 -1.77
CA SER A 43 7.50 7.06 -2.18
C SER A 43 6.91 7.14 -3.58
N PHE A 44 5.85 7.91 -3.76
CA PHE A 44 5.14 8.03 -5.03
C PHE A 44 4.44 9.38 -5.18
N ASP A 45 4.32 9.85 -6.42
CA ASP A 45 3.57 11.04 -6.74
C ASP A 45 2.14 10.71 -7.16
N CYS A 46 1.21 11.62 -6.91
CA CYS A 46 -0.13 11.59 -7.48
C CYS A 46 -0.43 12.92 -8.19
N ASN A 47 -0.81 12.86 -9.48
CA ASN A 47 -1.15 14.07 -10.23
C ASN A 47 -2.58 14.58 -9.97
N LYS A 48 -3.38 13.83 -9.20
CA LYS A 48 -4.76 14.17 -8.82
C LYS A 48 -4.89 14.17 -7.30
N VAL A 49 -4.73 15.33 -6.67
CA VAL A 49 -4.86 15.47 -5.22
C VAL A 49 -6.27 15.03 -4.76
N GLY A 50 -6.32 14.30 -3.66
CA GLY A 50 -7.55 13.71 -3.14
C GLY A 50 -7.95 12.38 -3.79
N TYR A 51 -7.18 11.87 -4.76
CA TYR A 51 -7.44 10.57 -5.37
C TYR A 51 -7.37 9.44 -4.33
N GLU A 52 -8.21 8.42 -4.53
CA GLU A 52 -8.19 7.21 -3.72
C GLU A 52 -7.54 6.08 -4.53
N SER A 53 -6.79 5.23 -3.86
CA SER A 53 -6.19 4.06 -4.49
C SER A 53 -6.01 2.95 -3.45
N PHE A 54 -5.25 1.93 -3.82
CA PHE A 54 -4.91 0.84 -2.93
C PHE A 54 -3.51 0.31 -3.27
N ILE A 55 -2.94 -0.41 -2.32
CA ILE A 55 -1.73 -1.20 -2.48
C ILE A 55 -2.00 -2.60 -1.93
N ASP A 56 -1.54 -3.60 -2.67
CA ASP A 56 -1.59 -4.98 -2.19
C ASP A 56 -0.43 -5.21 -1.21
N ALA A 57 -0.78 -5.59 0.01
CA ALA A 57 0.13 -5.86 1.12
C ALA A 57 -0.19 -7.24 1.69
N VAL A 58 -0.08 -8.29 0.86
CA VAL A 58 -0.53 -9.64 1.18
C VAL A 58 0.18 -10.22 2.41
N GLY A 59 -0.59 -10.51 3.45
CA GLY A 59 -0.05 -10.93 4.74
C GLY A 59 -1.13 -11.26 5.77
N LYS A 60 -0.73 -11.87 6.90
CA LYS A 60 -1.68 -12.32 7.94
C LYS A 60 -2.44 -11.17 8.60
N ARG A 61 -1.79 -10.02 8.78
CA ARG A 61 -2.36 -8.80 9.37
C ARG A 61 -1.46 -7.61 9.04
N ILE A 62 -1.99 -6.40 9.20
CA ILE A 62 -1.19 -5.18 9.26
C ILE A 62 -0.81 -4.93 10.72
N ILE A 63 0.48 -4.74 11.00
CA ILE A 63 0.99 -4.31 12.31
C ILE A 63 0.82 -2.79 12.44
N SER A 64 1.25 -2.05 11.42
CA SER A 64 1.08 -0.60 11.34
C SER A 64 1.01 -0.14 9.88
N ALA A 65 0.27 0.95 9.63
CA ALA A 65 0.24 1.60 8.31
C ALA A 65 0.07 3.11 8.47
N THR A 66 0.90 3.89 7.78
CA THR A 66 0.83 5.35 7.75
C THR A 66 1.00 5.89 6.34
N LEU A 67 0.23 6.92 6.01
CA LEU A 67 0.33 7.68 4.77
C LEU A 67 0.60 9.14 5.13
N ASN A 68 1.73 9.68 4.68
CA ASN A 68 2.17 11.06 4.97
C ASN A 68 2.20 11.35 6.49
N GLY A 69 2.60 10.36 7.28
CA GLY A 69 2.64 10.43 8.75
C GLY A 69 1.29 10.29 9.45
N GLN A 70 0.19 10.11 8.71
CA GLN A 70 -1.15 9.88 9.28
C GLN A 70 -1.49 8.38 9.25
N SER A 71 -2.09 7.87 10.33
CA SER A 71 -2.52 6.46 10.38
C SER A 71 -3.54 6.13 9.30
N VAL A 72 -3.34 4.99 8.63
CA VAL A 72 -4.31 4.42 7.70
C VAL A 72 -5.25 3.49 8.46
N ASP A 73 -6.55 3.60 8.22
CA ASP A 73 -7.52 2.67 8.79
C ASP A 73 -7.42 1.30 8.12
N VAL A 74 -7.02 0.30 8.90
CA VAL A 74 -6.83 -1.09 8.48
C VAL A 74 -7.76 -2.05 9.23
N SER A 75 -8.80 -1.52 9.89
CA SER A 75 -9.77 -2.32 10.65
C SER A 75 -10.50 -3.38 9.82
N ASN A 76 -10.68 -3.11 8.52
CA ASN A 76 -11.32 -4.01 7.55
C ASN A 76 -10.31 -4.73 6.64
N TYR A 77 -9.04 -4.82 7.04
CA TYR A 77 -8.04 -5.53 6.26
C TYR A 77 -8.38 -7.01 6.11
N ASP A 78 -8.38 -7.49 4.88
CA ASP A 78 -8.86 -8.82 4.48
C ASP A 78 -7.75 -9.84 4.21
N GLY A 79 -6.49 -9.43 4.38
CA GLY A 79 -5.32 -10.25 4.07
C GLY A 79 -4.64 -9.91 2.75
N GLU A 80 -5.19 -8.97 1.97
CA GLU A 80 -4.67 -8.65 0.64
C GLU A 80 -4.36 -7.18 0.45
N SER A 81 -5.31 -6.28 0.70
CA SER A 81 -5.24 -4.92 0.16
C SER A 81 -5.42 -3.84 1.23
N VAL A 82 -4.62 -2.77 1.15
CA VAL A 82 -4.73 -1.57 2.00
C VAL A 82 -5.20 -0.40 1.15
N PHE A 83 -6.36 0.15 1.51
CA PHE A 83 -6.96 1.29 0.81
C PHE A 83 -6.37 2.62 1.29
N LEU A 84 -6.01 3.47 0.33
CA LEU A 84 -5.38 4.77 0.54
C LEU A 84 -6.35 5.86 0.11
N LYS A 85 -6.53 6.86 0.97
CA LYS A 85 -7.43 8.00 0.73
C LYS A 85 -6.66 9.30 0.79
N ASN A 86 -7.22 10.36 0.20
CA ASN A 86 -6.70 11.71 0.29
C ASN A 86 -5.22 11.84 -0.15
N LEU A 87 -4.84 11.17 -1.26
CA LEU A 87 -3.48 11.25 -1.78
C LEU A 87 -3.06 12.70 -2.08
N GLN A 88 -1.82 13.04 -1.76
CA GLN A 88 -1.21 14.34 -2.01
C GLN A 88 -0.38 14.30 -3.30
N ALA A 89 0.21 15.44 -3.71
CA ALA A 89 1.06 15.50 -4.89
C ALA A 89 2.30 14.58 -4.77
N SER A 90 2.87 14.50 -3.57
CA SER A 90 3.94 13.59 -3.17
C SER A 90 3.48 12.83 -1.95
N ASN A 91 3.69 11.52 -1.93
CA ASN A 91 3.24 10.65 -0.86
C ASN A 91 4.37 9.77 -0.35
N GLU A 92 4.36 9.53 0.95
CA GLU A 92 5.12 8.49 1.61
C GLU A 92 4.15 7.56 2.34
N LEU A 93 4.18 6.30 1.97
CA LEU A 93 3.44 5.23 2.63
C LEU A 93 4.44 4.34 3.36
N VAL A 94 4.16 4.04 4.63
CA VAL A 94 4.91 3.04 5.40
C VAL A 94 3.93 1.99 5.90
N ILE A 95 4.18 0.72 5.58
CA ILE A 95 3.38 -0.43 6.02
C ILE A 95 4.30 -1.43 6.70
N GLU A 96 3.86 -1.96 7.83
CA GLU A 96 4.47 -3.07 8.53
C GLU A 96 3.47 -4.23 8.60
N ILE A 97 3.87 -5.42 8.09
CA ILE A 97 3.07 -6.64 8.07
C ILE A 97 3.77 -7.81 8.77
#